data_AF-A0A8S2YPV4-F1
#
_entry.id   AF-A0A8S2YPV4-F1
#
_cell.length_a   1.000
_cell.length_b   1.000
_cell.length_c   1.000
_cell.angle_alpha   90.00
_cell.angle_beta   90.00
_cell.angle_gamma   90.00
#
_symmetry.space_group_name_H-M   'P 1'
#
loop_
_entity.id
_entity.type
_entity.pdbx_description
1 polymer ?
#
loop_
_entity_poly.entity_id
_entity_poly.type
_entity_poly.pdbx_seq_one_letter_code
_entity_poly.pdbx_strand_id
1 'polypeptide(L)'
;MPKGKEFSKDEKTLIFRVIEFVESERSGNEFPLNNATQRLVTVLGISESAVEKLRKELKDVKSEMQQTSEVKENDDEVNEALRSRLRTTSAPVVPKSGRKAKRQYSASVLLEQLPAPVSPKKKRHSGRHKIVLSELCEDTIRLEFHEMLEDKEYPTVEKLFRRLSEKYEKFPVKSATSLWRVMKRLGFAHKKTSEIKVPLDALSFVGAKYFRKLKQLRDEL
;
A
#
# COMPACT_ATOMS: atom_id res chain seq x y z
N MET A 1 22.32 23.67 -18.28
CA MET A 1 22.20 22.92 -17.01
C MET A 1 23.03 23.60 -15.93
N PRO A 2 22.53 23.72 -14.68
CA PRO A 2 23.29 24.33 -13.60
C PRO A 2 24.53 23.48 -13.30
N LYS A 3 25.72 24.00 -13.58
CA LYS A 3 26.98 23.37 -13.22
C LYS A 3 27.16 23.54 -11.71
N GLY A 4 27.34 22.43 -10.99
CA GLY A 4 27.75 22.47 -9.57
C GLY A 4 26.63 22.45 -8.53
N LYS A 5 25.40 22.03 -8.86
CA LYS A 5 24.43 21.69 -7.81
C LYS A 5 24.80 20.34 -7.17
N GLU A 6 25.05 20.35 -5.87
CA GLU A 6 25.11 19.13 -5.08
C GLU A 6 23.69 18.57 -4.92
N PHE A 7 23.53 17.27 -5.12
CA PHE A 7 22.25 16.58 -4.93
C PHE A 7 21.99 16.36 -3.44
N SER A 8 20.73 16.58 -3.03
CA SER A 8 20.29 16.21 -1.67
C SER A 8 20.44 14.70 -1.44
N LYS A 9 20.62 14.27 -0.19
CA LYS A 9 20.69 12.85 0.17
C LYS A 9 19.47 12.07 -0.34
N ASP A 10 18.27 12.65 -0.20
CA ASP A 10 17.03 12.02 -0.66
C ASP A 10 17.00 11.88 -2.19
N GLU A 11 17.43 12.90 -2.92
CA GLU A 11 17.54 12.85 -4.38
C GLU A 11 18.53 11.79 -4.83
N LYS A 12 19.70 11.70 -4.16
CA LYS A 12 20.70 10.66 -4.44
C LYS A 12 20.11 9.26 -4.25
N THR A 13 19.34 9.01 -3.19
CA THR A 13 18.72 7.69 -3.00
C THR A 13 17.77 7.30 -4.13
N LEU A 14 17.02 8.26 -4.66
CA LEU A 14 16.11 8.02 -5.78
C LEU A 14 16.89 7.78 -7.08
N ILE A 15 17.92 8.58 -7.34
CA ILE A 15 18.80 8.40 -8.50
C ILE A 15 19.51 7.05 -8.45
N PHE A 16 19.99 6.63 -7.28
CA PHE A 16 20.62 5.32 -7.08
C PHE A 16 19.68 4.17 -7.43
N ARG A 17 18.41 4.22 -7.02
CA ARG A 17 17.42 3.20 -7.41
C ARG A 17 17.20 3.13 -8.92
N VAL A 18 17.18 4.28 -9.60
CA VAL A 18 17.05 4.33 -11.06
C VAL A 18 18.29 3.74 -11.74
N ILE A 19 19.49 4.06 -11.25
CA ILE A 19 20.75 3.49 -11.75
C ILE A 19 20.73 1.96 -11.61
N GLU A 20 20.40 1.44 -10.43
CA GLU A 20 20.32 -0.01 -10.18
C GLU A 20 19.31 -0.70 -11.09
N PHE A 21 18.13 -0.09 -11.28
CA PHE A 21 17.10 -0.61 -12.16
C PHE A 21 17.62 -0.74 -13.61
N VAL A 22 18.16 0.34 -14.17
CA VAL A 22 18.68 0.35 -15.55
C VAL A 22 19.89 -0.60 -15.71
N GLU A 23 20.73 -0.74 -14.69
CA GLU A 23 21.86 -1.66 -14.70
C GLU A 23 21.43 -3.13 -14.58
N SER A 24 20.37 -3.43 -13.83
CA SER A 24 19.82 -4.78 -13.72
C SER A 24 19.20 -5.27 -15.05
N GLU A 25 18.66 -4.35 -15.85
CA GLU A 25 18.16 -4.67 -17.20
C GLU A 25 19.29 -4.98 -18.18
N ARG A 26 20.52 -4.50 -17.94
CA ARG A 26 21.68 -4.79 -18.80
C ARG A 26 21.99 -6.29 -18.86
N SER A 27 21.70 -7.03 -17.80
CA SER A 27 21.89 -8.48 -17.72
C SER A 27 20.63 -9.29 -18.07
N GLY A 28 19.54 -8.65 -18.52
CA GLY A 28 18.30 -9.33 -18.89
C GLY A 28 18.40 -10.09 -20.23
N ASN A 29 17.74 -11.25 -20.32
CA ASN A 29 17.76 -12.14 -21.48
C ASN A 29 16.99 -11.62 -22.70
N GLU A 30 16.02 -10.71 -22.54
CA GLU A 30 15.05 -10.45 -23.60
C GLU A 30 15.56 -9.44 -24.63
N PHE A 31 16.15 -8.30 -24.22
CA PHE A 31 16.77 -7.35 -25.15
C PHE A 31 17.85 -6.52 -24.43
N PRO A 32 19.15 -6.79 -24.62
CA PRO A 32 20.19 -5.95 -24.06
C PRO A 32 20.10 -4.55 -24.68
N LEU A 33 19.57 -3.61 -23.92
CA LEU A 33 19.58 -2.19 -24.27
C LEU A 33 21.02 -1.69 -24.07
N ASN A 34 21.83 -1.79 -25.12
CA ASN A 34 23.28 -1.62 -25.10
C ASN A 34 23.79 -0.23 -24.63
N ASN A 35 22.90 0.72 -24.30
CA ASN A 35 23.26 2.09 -23.95
C ASN A 35 22.68 2.55 -22.59
N ALA A 36 22.96 1.80 -21.51
CA ALA A 36 22.53 2.15 -20.16
C ALA A 36 22.87 3.60 -19.75
N THR A 37 24.06 4.09 -20.12
CA THR A 37 24.49 5.47 -19.80
C THR A 37 23.64 6.51 -20.50
N GLN A 38 23.35 6.34 -21.79
CA GLN A 38 22.49 7.29 -22.54
C GLN A 38 21.08 7.30 -21.97
N ARG A 39 20.53 6.14 -21.60
CA ARG A 39 19.22 6.05 -20.95
C ARG A 39 19.20 6.81 -19.64
N LEU A 40 20.22 6.66 -18.80
CA LEU A 40 20.32 7.40 -17.54
C LEU A 40 20.41 8.91 -17.77
N VAL A 41 21.17 9.34 -18.77
CA VAL A 41 21.24 10.75 -19.18
C VAL A 41 19.86 11.28 -19.61
N THR A 42 19.13 10.51 -20.43
CA THR A 42 17.79 10.90 -20.90
C THR A 42 16.76 10.91 -19.77
N VAL A 43 16.74 9.90 -18.91
CA VAL A 43 15.76 9.73 -17.83
C VAL A 43 15.97 10.74 -16.70
N LEU A 44 17.22 10.92 -16.28
CA LEU A 44 17.55 11.83 -15.18
C LEU A 44 17.76 13.27 -15.65
N GLY A 45 17.96 13.46 -16.95
CA GLY A 45 18.28 14.75 -17.54
C GLY A 45 19.62 15.31 -17.06
N ILE A 46 20.60 14.47 -16.70
CA ILE A 46 21.91 14.90 -16.19
C ILE A 46 23.03 14.57 -17.17
N SER A 47 24.19 15.23 -17.04
CA SER A 47 25.34 14.96 -17.91
C SER A 47 25.94 13.57 -17.65
N GLU A 48 26.55 12.97 -18.68
CA GLU A 48 27.23 11.67 -18.58
C GLU A 48 28.28 11.64 -17.45
N SER A 49 29.07 12.71 -17.34
CA SER A 49 30.05 12.87 -16.27
C SER A 49 29.45 12.89 -14.85
N ALA A 50 28.20 13.34 -14.70
CA ALA A 50 27.49 13.31 -13.42
C ALA A 50 27.00 11.89 -13.11
N VAL A 51 26.51 11.15 -14.12
CA VAL A 51 26.15 9.74 -13.98
C VAL A 51 27.35 8.91 -13.53
N GLU A 52 28.53 9.14 -14.11
CA GLU A 52 29.75 8.43 -13.73
C GLU A 52 30.18 8.72 -12.29
N LYS A 53 30.08 9.97 -11.83
CA LYS A 53 30.34 10.31 -10.42
C LYS A 53 29.36 9.60 -9.49
N LEU A 54 28.06 9.62 -9.82
CA LEU A 54 27.03 8.95 -9.01
C LEU A 54 27.22 7.43 -8.98
N ARG A 55 27.69 6.81 -10.07
CA ARG A 55 28.05 5.39 -10.10
C ARG A 55 29.20 5.05 -9.15
N LYS A 56 30.22 5.91 -9.10
CA LYS A 56 31.34 5.75 -8.14
C LYS A 56 30.85 5.87 -6.71
N GLU A 57 30.08 6.91 -6.41
CA GLU A 57 29.47 7.10 -5.08
C GLU A 57 28.58 5.90 -4.68
N LEU A 58 27.79 5.36 -5.61
CA LEU A 58 26.96 4.17 -5.37
C LEU A 58 27.80 2.94 -5.02
N LYS A 59 28.94 2.75 -5.68
CA LYS A 59 29.85 1.64 -5.43
C LYS A 59 30.47 1.74 -4.03
N ASP A 60 30.87 2.95 -3.63
CA ASP A 60 31.42 3.22 -2.30
C ASP A 60 30.38 2.93 -1.21
N VAL A 61 29.14 3.39 -1.38
CA VAL A 61 28.03 3.11 -0.45
C VAL A 61 27.73 1.60 -0.36
N LYS A 62 27.77 0.86 -1.48
CA LYS A 62 27.58 -0.59 -1.47
C LYS A 62 28.69 -1.32 -0.70
N SER A 63 29.94 -0.89 -0.86
CA SER A 63 31.05 -1.48 -0.11
C SER A 63 30.95 -1.22 1.40
N GLU A 64 30.52 -0.01 1.81
CA GLU A 64 30.26 0.30 3.22
C GLU A 64 29.13 -0.57 3.78
N MET A 65 28.05 -0.75 3.02
CA MET A 65 26.94 -1.61 3.45
C MET A 65 27.38 -3.08 3.62
N GLN A 66 28.16 -3.63 2.68
CA GLN A 66 28.65 -5.01 2.77
C GLN A 66 29.56 -5.23 3.98
N GLN A 67 30.46 -4.29 4.27
CA GLN A 67 31.31 -4.36 5.47
C GLN A 67 30.48 -4.34 6.76
N THR A 68 29.42 -3.52 6.81
CA THR A 68 28.55 -3.48 8.01
C THR A 68 27.68 -4.73 8.20
N SER A 69 27.34 -5.46 7.13
CA SER A 69 26.64 -6.74 7.25
C SER A 69 27.55 -7.86 7.77
N GLU A 70 28.80 -7.93 7.31
CA GLU A 70 29.75 -8.96 7.76
C GLU A 70 30.11 -8.82 9.25
N VAL A 71 30.17 -7.60 9.77
CA VAL A 71 30.38 -7.37 11.22
C VAL A 71 29.19 -7.88 12.04
N LYS A 72 27.95 -7.70 11.54
CA LYS A 72 26.74 -8.14 12.26
C LYS A 72 26.58 -9.65 12.29
N GLU A 73 26.92 -10.36 11.20
CA GLU A 73 26.84 -11.82 11.19
C GLU A 73 27.80 -12.46 12.21
N ASN A 74 29.00 -11.87 12.37
CA ASN A 74 29.95 -12.31 13.40
C ASN A 74 29.42 -12.04 14.83
N ASP A 75 28.79 -10.90 15.08
CA ASP A 75 28.22 -10.58 16.40
C ASP A 75 27.01 -11.46 16.76
N ASP A 76 26.19 -11.82 15.77
CA ASP A 76 25.03 -12.71 15.97
C ASP A 76 25.48 -14.17 16.22
N GLU A 77 26.54 -14.64 15.56
CA GLU A 77 27.11 -15.96 15.81
C GLU A 77 27.74 -16.05 17.22
N VAL A 78 28.44 -15.00 17.66
CA VAL A 78 28.98 -14.89 19.03
C VAL A 78 27.85 -14.84 20.08
N ASN A 79 26.76 -14.13 19.79
CA ASN A 79 25.60 -14.06 20.69
C ASN A 79 24.80 -15.38 20.76
N GLU A 80 24.64 -16.10 19.65
CA GLU A 80 23.98 -17.41 19.62
C GLU A 80 24.82 -18.46 20.40
N ALA A 81 26.15 -18.40 20.28
CA ALA A 81 27.08 -19.23 21.07
C ALA A 81 26.99 -18.93 22.58
N LEU A 82 26.84 -17.66 22.98
CA LEU A 82 26.61 -17.29 24.38
C LEU A 82 25.25 -17.77 24.91
N ARG A 83 24.19 -17.69 24.10
CA ARG A 83 22.84 -18.14 24.46
C ARG A 83 22.74 -19.66 24.60
N SER A 84 23.47 -20.43 23.79
CA SER A 84 23.51 -21.89 23.91
C SER A 84 24.19 -22.35 25.20
N ARG A 85 25.23 -21.65 25.69
CA ARG A 85 25.88 -21.94 26.98
C ARG A 85 24.97 -21.68 28.20
N LEU A 86 24.08 -20.69 28.13
CA LEU A 86 23.16 -20.33 29.22
C LEU A 86 21.94 -21.26 29.37
N ARG A 87 21.72 -22.22 28.45
CA ARG A 87 20.55 -23.13 28.48
C ARG A 87 20.74 -24.41 29.30
N THR A 88 21.89 -24.63 29.92
CA THR A 88 22.15 -25.87 30.69
C THR A 88 21.85 -25.76 32.18
N THR A 89 21.44 -24.60 32.69
CA THR A 89 21.18 -24.38 34.13
C THR A 89 19.85 -23.67 34.42
N SER A 90 18.79 -23.94 33.67
CA SER A 90 17.44 -23.47 34.04
C SER A 90 16.57 -24.59 34.60
N ALA A 91 16.51 -24.62 35.94
CA ALA A 91 15.45 -25.28 36.70
C ALA A 91 14.06 -24.82 36.19
N PRO A 92 13.03 -25.68 36.25
CA PRO A 92 11.72 -25.40 35.68
C PRO A 92 11.04 -24.21 36.38
N VAL A 93 10.88 -23.10 35.66
CA VAL A 93 10.11 -21.94 36.10
C VAL A 93 8.63 -22.22 35.88
N VAL A 94 7.92 -22.42 37.00
CA VAL A 94 6.46 -22.59 37.08
C VAL A 94 5.75 -21.38 36.44
N PRO A 95 4.81 -21.58 35.50
CA PRO A 95 4.04 -20.49 34.94
C PRO A 95 3.10 -19.91 36.00
N LYS A 96 3.39 -18.67 36.44
CA LYS A 96 2.46 -17.90 37.28
C LYS A 96 1.22 -17.55 36.46
N SER A 97 0.12 -18.25 36.74
CA SER A 97 -1.21 -17.97 36.21
C SER A 97 -1.61 -16.50 36.48
N GLY A 98 -1.71 -15.71 35.43
CA GLY A 98 -2.20 -14.33 35.49
C GLY A 98 -3.66 -14.31 35.94
N ARG A 99 -3.88 -13.90 37.20
CA ARG A 99 -5.21 -13.61 37.75
C ARG A 99 -5.84 -12.46 36.97
N LYS A 100 -6.94 -12.73 36.27
CA LYS A 100 -7.81 -11.69 35.71
C LYS A 100 -8.38 -10.86 36.86
N ALA A 101 -7.93 -9.62 36.97
CA ALA A 101 -8.46 -8.64 37.91
C ALA A 101 -9.93 -8.35 37.57
N LYS A 102 -10.85 -8.91 38.36
CA LYS A 102 -12.24 -8.45 38.43
C LYS A 102 -12.22 -7.03 38.97
N ARG A 103 -12.52 -6.04 38.12
CA ARG A 103 -12.91 -4.69 38.56
C ARG A 103 -14.13 -4.83 39.46
N GLN A 104 -13.93 -4.65 40.76
CA GLN A 104 -15.00 -4.41 41.71
C GLN A 104 -15.57 -3.02 41.41
N TYR A 105 -16.78 -2.98 40.86
CA TYR A 105 -17.59 -1.77 40.92
C TYR A 105 -18.12 -1.67 42.36
N SER A 106 -17.83 -0.54 43.01
CA SER A 106 -18.33 -0.20 44.34
C SER A 106 -19.86 -0.11 44.30
N ALA A 107 -20.51 -0.94 45.11
CA ALA A 107 -21.95 -1.14 45.19
C ALA A 107 -22.67 -0.06 46.03
N SER A 108 -22.24 1.20 45.97
CA SER A 108 -22.72 2.24 46.89
C SER A 108 -23.15 3.54 46.22
N VAL A 109 -23.76 3.45 45.04
CA VAL A 109 -24.67 4.47 44.51
C VAL A 109 -25.88 3.73 43.94
N LEU A 110 -26.71 3.23 44.83
CA LEU A 110 -27.86 2.38 44.52
C LEU A 110 -29.08 2.95 45.25
N LEU A 111 -29.54 4.11 44.80
CA LEU A 111 -30.94 4.46 44.90
C LEU A 111 -31.32 5.39 43.74
N GLU A 112 -32.37 4.97 43.03
CA GLU A 112 -33.18 5.77 42.10
C GLU A 112 -32.50 6.29 40.82
N GLN A 113 -32.32 5.38 39.88
CA GLN A 113 -32.95 5.50 38.56
C GLN A 113 -32.78 4.15 37.85
N LEU A 114 -33.79 3.29 37.97
CA LEU A 114 -33.85 2.06 37.18
C LEU A 114 -33.81 2.48 35.70
N PRO A 115 -32.82 2.02 34.91
CA PRO A 115 -32.78 2.35 33.49
C PRO A 115 -34.07 1.85 32.87
N ALA A 116 -34.85 2.76 32.29
CA ALA A 116 -36.10 2.43 31.64
C ALA A 116 -35.85 1.24 30.69
N PRO A 117 -36.73 0.20 30.70
CA PRO A 117 -36.54 -0.98 29.87
C PRO A 117 -36.40 -0.53 28.42
N VAL A 118 -35.17 -0.62 27.90
CA VAL A 118 -34.89 -0.25 26.51
C VAL A 118 -35.56 -1.33 25.67
N SER A 119 -36.74 -1.00 25.12
CA SER A 119 -37.48 -1.86 24.22
C SER A 119 -36.51 -2.46 23.20
N PRO A 120 -36.52 -3.79 22.99
CA PRO A 120 -35.57 -4.44 22.08
C PRO A 120 -35.65 -3.71 20.74
N LYS A 121 -34.53 -3.09 20.33
CA LYS A 121 -34.46 -2.35 19.06
C LYS A 121 -34.86 -3.32 17.97
N LYS A 122 -36.09 -3.19 17.47
CA LYS A 122 -36.61 -4.03 16.38
C LYS A 122 -35.58 -3.95 15.27
N LYS A 123 -34.94 -5.08 14.96
CA LYS A 123 -34.02 -5.19 13.82
C LYS A 123 -34.87 -4.86 12.60
N ARG A 124 -34.82 -3.61 12.16
CA ARG A 124 -35.42 -3.19 10.90
C ARG A 124 -34.67 -3.92 9.81
N HIS A 125 -35.16 -5.10 9.44
CA HIS A 125 -34.71 -5.78 8.25
C HIS A 125 -34.99 -4.81 7.11
N SER A 126 -33.92 -4.20 6.57
CA SER A 126 -34.09 -3.40 5.37
C SER A 126 -34.52 -4.38 4.29
N GLY A 127 -35.78 -4.33 3.85
CA GLY A 127 -36.33 -5.20 2.81
C GLY A 127 -35.69 -5.00 1.42
N ARG A 128 -34.53 -4.34 1.35
CA ARG A 128 -33.80 -4.14 0.10
C ARG A 128 -33.00 -5.39 -0.20
N HIS A 129 -33.36 -6.07 -1.29
CA HIS A 129 -32.61 -7.20 -1.80
C HIS A 129 -31.14 -6.83 -2.03
N LYS A 130 -30.24 -7.76 -1.69
CA LYS A 130 -28.81 -7.64 -1.96
C LYS A 130 -28.63 -7.77 -3.47
N ILE A 131 -28.24 -6.69 -4.14
CA ILE A 131 -27.86 -6.75 -5.56
C ILE A 131 -26.62 -7.66 -5.66
N VAL A 132 -26.72 -8.73 -6.41
CA VAL A 132 -25.62 -9.62 -6.81
C VAL A 132 -25.34 -9.28 -8.27
N LEU A 133 -24.09 -8.93 -8.58
CA LEU A 133 -23.66 -8.66 -9.95
C LEU A 133 -22.93 -9.87 -10.51
N SER A 134 -22.99 -10.04 -11.82
CA SER A 134 -22.09 -10.97 -12.51
C SER A 134 -20.66 -10.42 -12.48
N GLU A 135 -19.68 -11.33 -12.51
CA GLU A 135 -18.26 -10.99 -12.53
C GLU A 135 -17.92 -10.03 -13.68
N LEU A 136 -18.48 -10.27 -14.86
CA LEU A 136 -18.32 -9.39 -16.03
C LEU A 136 -18.74 -7.94 -15.73
N CYS A 137 -19.84 -7.72 -15.02
CA CYS A 137 -20.27 -6.37 -14.66
C CYS A 137 -19.36 -5.73 -13.61
N GLU A 138 -18.78 -6.52 -12.71
CA GLU A 138 -17.79 -6.01 -11.75
C GLU A 138 -16.52 -5.56 -12.47
N ASP A 139 -16.07 -6.30 -13.48
CA ASP A 139 -14.91 -5.93 -14.30
C ASP A 139 -15.18 -4.71 -15.17
N THR A 140 -16.38 -4.56 -15.75
CA THR A 140 -16.77 -3.34 -16.45
C THR A 140 -16.66 -2.10 -15.54
N ILE A 141 -17.08 -2.21 -14.27
CA ILE A 141 -16.93 -1.10 -13.31
C ILE A 141 -15.46 -0.76 -13.07
N ARG A 142 -14.60 -1.78 -12.96
CA ARG A 142 -13.15 -1.58 -12.75
C ARG A 142 -12.50 -0.93 -13.97
N LEU A 143 -12.83 -1.42 -15.17
CA LEU A 143 -12.31 -0.90 -16.43
C LEU A 143 -12.61 0.60 -16.58
N GLU A 144 -13.87 0.98 -16.43
CA GLU A 144 -14.27 2.38 -16.61
C GLU A 144 -13.71 3.29 -15.52
N PHE A 145 -13.53 2.76 -14.32
CA PHE A 145 -12.85 3.46 -13.26
C PHE A 145 -11.38 3.73 -13.62
N HIS A 146 -10.68 2.77 -14.23
CA HIS A 146 -9.30 2.93 -14.68
C HIS A 146 -9.18 3.87 -15.87
N GLU A 147 -10.06 3.76 -16.85
CA GLU A 147 -10.12 4.66 -18.02
C GLU A 147 -10.31 6.13 -17.57
N MET A 148 -11.18 6.38 -16.58
CA MET A 148 -11.31 7.73 -15.99
C MET A 148 -10.00 8.25 -15.37
N LEU A 149 -9.22 7.36 -14.73
CA LEU A 149 -7.94 7.74 -14.15
C LEU A 149 -6.88 8.03 -15.22
N GLU A 150 -6.89 7.27 -16.32
CA GLU A 150 -6.03 7.50 -17.49
C GLU A 150 -6.35 8.86 -18.14
N ASP A 151 -7.64 9.22 -18.21
CA ASP A 151 -8.12 10.55 -18.64
C ASP A 151 -7.74 11.69 -17.68
N LYS A 152 -7.06 11.38 -16.56
CA LYS A 152 -6.78 12.30 -15.45
C LYS A 152 -8.03 12.90 -14.82
N GLU A 153 -9.17 12.21 -14.92
CA GLU A 153 -10.44 12.63 -14.34
C GLU A 153 -10.69 11.88 -13.02
N TYR A 154 -11.10 12.61 -11.96
CA TYR A 154 -11.40 11.96 -10.68
C TYR A 154 -12.72 11.16 -10.74
N PRO A 155 -12.70 9.84 -10.51
CA PRO A 155 -13.87 8.97 -10.66
C PRO A 155 -14.81 9.09 -9.46
N THR A 156 -15.71 10.08 -9.49
CA THR A 156 -16.83 10.13 -8.55
C THR A 156 -17.90 9.11 -8.93
N VAL A 157 -18.65 8.63 -7.93
CA VAL A 157 -19.74 7.65 -8.15
C VAL A 157 -20.75 8.15 -9.18
N GLU A 158 -21.05 9.46 -9.19
CA GLU A 158 -22.01 10.05 -10.13
C GLU A 158 -21.47 10.10 -11.55
N LYS A 159 -20.18 10.47 -11.73
CA LYS A 159 -19.54 10.49 -13.06
C LYS A 159 -19.41 9.08 -13.63
N LEU A 160 -18.96 8.15 -12.80
CA LEU A 160 -18.85 6.74 -13.18
C LEU A 160 -20.23 6.17 -13.55
N PHE A 161 -21.26 6.49 -12.78
CA PHE A 161 -22.63 6.07 -13.08
C PHE A 161 -23.15 6.66 -14.41
N ARG A 162 -22.87 7.93 -14.70
CA ARG A 162 -23.21 8.54 -16.00
C ARG A 162 -22.50 7.83 -17.15
N ARG A 163 -21.16 7.68 -17.09
CA ARG A 163 -20.38 6.97 -18.12
C ARG A 163 -20.89 5.55 -18.34
N LEU A 164 -21.17 4.81 -17.27
CA LEU A 164 -21.71 3.44 -17.37
C LEU A 164 -23.11 3.40 -18.00
N SER A 165 -23.98 4.36 -17.68
CA SER A 165 -25.33 4.42 -18.23
C SER A 165 -25.35 4.83 -19.71
N GLU A 166 -24.38 5.66 -20.13
CA GLU A 166 -24.21 6.11 -21.51
C GLU A 166 -23.62 5.01 -22.41
N LYS A 167 -22.57 4.32 -21.94
CA LYS A 167 -21.89 3.27 -22.71
C LYS A 167 -22.65 1.94 -22.71
N TYR A 168 -23.33 1.59 -21.61
CA TYR A 168 -23.96 0.29 -21.42
C TYR A 168 -25.46 0.44 -21.12
N GLU A 169 -26.28 0.40 -22.18
CA GLU A 169 -27.73 0.61 -22.10
C GLU A 169 -28.45 -0.33 -21.10
N LYS A 170 -27.93 -1.56 -20.94
CA LYS A 170 -28.53 -2.60 -20.07
C LYS A 170 -27.70 -2.89 -18.82
N PHE A 171 -27.10 -1.88 -18.21
CA PHE A 171 -26.36 -2.07 -16.96
C PHE A 171 -27.32 -2.37 -15.78
N PRO A 172 -27.08 -3.43 -14.96
CA PRO A 172 -28.01 -3.87 -13.90
C PRO A 172 -28.15 -2.87 -12.74
N VAL A 173 -27.21 -1.95 -12.58
CA VAL A 173 -27.20 -0.97 -11.49
C VAL A 173 -27.97 0.28 -11.90
N LYS A 174 -29.15 0.51 -11.30
CA LYS A 174 -30.05 1.61 -11.67
C LYS A 174 -29.86 2.92 -10.88
N SER A 175 -28.97 2.96 -9.89
CA SER A 175 -28.77 4.17 -9.08
C SER A 175 -27.32 4.35 -8.62
N ALA A 176 -26.91 5.60 -8.43
CA ALA A 176 -25.60 5.94 -7.87
C ALA A 176 -25.40 5.32 -6.48
N THR A 177 -26.44 5.29 -5.63
CA THR A 177 -26.33 4.68 -4.29
C THR A 177 -26.10 3.17 -4.34
N SER A 178 -26.69 2.46 -5.32
CA SER A 178 -26.41 1.04 -5.54
C SER A 178 -25.00 0.82 -6.07
N LEU A 179 -24.53 1.67 -7.00
CA LEU A 179 -23.17 1.60 -7.54
C LEU A 179 -22.14 1.77 -6.42
N TRP A 180 -22.34 2.76 -5.54
CA TRP A 180 -21.46 2.96 -4.39
C TRP A 180 -21.37 1.74 -3.47
N ARG A 181 -22.49 1.05 -3.22
CA ARG A 181 -22.51 -0.18 -2.41
C ARG A 181 -21.72 -1.31 -3.07
N VAL A 182 -21.83 -1.44 -4.39
CA VAL A 182 -21.07 -2.40 -5.19
C VAL A 182 -19.59 -2.08 -5.12
N MET A 183 -19.20 -0.83 -5.43
CA MET A 183 -17.81 -0.37 -5.36
C MET A 183 -17.19 -0.63 -3.98
N LYS A 184 -17.95 -0.37 -2.90
CA LYS A 184 -17.48 -0.66 -1.53
C LYS A 184 -17.20 -2.14 -1.30
N ARG A 185 -17.96 -3.05 -1.91
CA ARG A 185 -17.71 -4.51 -1.85
C ARG A 185 -16.48 -4.92 -2.64
N LEU A 186 -16.25 -4.28 -3.80
CA LEU A 186 -15.06 -4.48 -4.64
C LEU A 186 -13.76 -3.96 -3.99
N GLY A 187 -13.87 -3.23 -2.87
CA GLY A 187 -12.72 -2.72 -2.12
C GLY A 187 -12.34 -1.28 -2.46
N PHE A 188 -13.14 -0.58 -3.28
CA PHE A 188 -12.94 0.84 -3.52
C PHE A 188 -13.23 1.62 -2.22
N ALA A 189 -12.25 2.40 -1.79
CA ALA A 189 -12.38 3.31 -0.66
C ALA A 189 -12.53 4.74 -1.19
N HIS A 190 -13.77 5.23 -1.27
CA HIS A 190 -14.00 6.62 -1.62
C HIS A 190 -13.80 7.50 -0.38
N LYS A 191 -12.76 8.33 -0.36
CA LYS A 191 -12.68 9.44 0.59
C LYS A 191 -13.62 10.54 0.11
N LYS A 192 -14.41 11.11 1.01
CA LYS A 192 -15.14 12.35 0.70
C LYS A 192 -14.10 13.45 0.69
N THR A 193 -13.67 13.86 -0.51
CA THR A 193 -12.77 15.00 -0.70
C THR A 193 -13.60 16.15 -1.24
N SER A 194 -13.55 17.30 -0.57
CA SER A 194 -14.08 18.58 -1.05
C SER A 194 -13.14 19.24 -2.08
N GLU A 195 -11.92 18.71 -2.21
CA GLU A 195 -10.90 19.24 -3.10
C GLU A 195 -11.17 18.79 -4.55
N ILE A 196 -11.38 19.79 -5.41
CA ILE A 196 -11.70 19.65 -6.84
C ILE A 196 -10.53 19.07 -7.64
N LYS A 197 -9.31 19.18 -7.11
CA LYS A 197 -8.07 18.70 -7.72
C LYS A 197 -7.35 17.78 -6.75
N VAL A 198 -7.71 16.51 -6.76
CA VAL A 198 -6.84 15.49 -6.14
C VAL A 198 -5.69 15.29 -7.13
N PRO A 199 -4.44 15.60 -6.79
CA PRO A 199 -3.31 15.26 -7.64
C PRO A 199 -3.26 13.74 -7.74
N LEU A 200 -3.64 13.21 -8.92
CA LEU A 200 -3.61 11.78 -9.24
C LEU A 200 -2.19 11.21 -9.16
N ASP A 201 -1.17 12.07 -9.24
CA ASP A 201 0.24 11.73 -9.07
C ASP A 201 0.59 11.30 -7.64
N ALA A 202 -0.27 11.61 -6.66
CA ALA A 202 -0.10 11.10 -5.31
C ALA A 202 -0.65 9.65 -5.26
N LEU A 203 0.25 8.66 -5.43
CA LEU A 203 0.08 7.21 -5.18
C LEU A 203 -0.68 6.86 -3.89
N SER A 204 -0.85 7.82 -2.97
CA SER A 204 -1.55 7.71 -1.71
C SER A 204 -3.08 7.84 -1.80
N PHE A 205 -3.63 8.46 -2.85
CA PHE A 205 -5.04 8.88 -2.82
C PHE A 205 -6.04 7.88 -3.42
N VAL A 206 -5.66 7.16 -4.48
CA VAL A 206 -6.53 6.15 -5.07
C VAL A 206 -6.16 4.79 -4.50
N GLY A 207 -6.93 4.29 -3.54
CA GLY A 207 -7.08 2.86 -3.32
C GLY A 207 -5.85 2.06 -2.87
N ALA A 208 -5.09 2.50 -1.86
CA ALA A 208 -4.02 1.69 -1.28
C ALA A 208 -4.44 0.26 -0.88
N LYS A 209 -5.73 0.00 -0.58
CA LYS A 209 -6.25 -1.36 -0.35
C LYS A 209 -6.56 -2.13 -1.63
N TYR A 210 -7.12 -1.47 -2.64
CA TYR A 210 -7.46 -2.10 -3.92
C TYR A 210 -6.19 -2.46 -4.69
N PHE A 211 -5.23 -1.55 -4.80
CA PHE A 211 -3.94 -1.83 -5.44
C PHE A 211 -3.11 -2.85 -4.67
N ARG A 212 -3.19 -2.89 -3.33
CA ARG A 212 -2.58 -3.99 -2.55
C ARG A 212 -3.21 -5.34 -2.89
N LYS A 213 -4.53 -5.41 -3.05
CA LYS A 213 -5.24 -6.64 -3.39
C LYS A 213 -4.98 -7.09 -4.83
N LEU A 214 -4.90 -6.14 -5.78
CA LEU A 214 -4.46 -6.43 -7.15
C LEU A 214 -3.01 -6.94 -7.18
N LYS A 215 -2.12 -6.34 -6.39
CA LYS A 215 -0.74 -6.81 -6.25
C LYS A 215 -0.68 -8.24 -5.72
N GLN A 216 -1.44 -8.55 -4.66
CA GLN A 216 -1.56 -9.91 -4.12
C GLN A 216 -2.04 -10.90 -5.17
N LEU A 217 -3.10 -10.58 -5.92
CA LEU A 217 -3.62 -11.44 -6.99
C LEU A 217 -2.63 -11.64 -8.15
N ARG A 218 -1.75 -10.66 -8.40
CA ARG A 218 -0.72 -10.76 -9.44
C ARG A 218 0.47 -11.59 -8.99
N ASP A 219 0.81 -11.54 -7.70
CA ASP A 219 1.91 -12.31 -7.11
C ASP A 219 1.52 -13.81 -6.90
N GLU A 220 0.22 -14.13 -6.93
CA GLU A 220 -0.33 -15.49 -6.80
C GLU A 220 -0.49 -16.25 -8.14
N LEU A 221 -0.29 -15.57 -9.28
CA LEU A 221 -0.33 -16.12 -10.65
C LEU A 221 1.09 -16.44 -11.15
#